data_AF-A0A2M6ZQM9-F1
#
_entry.id   AF-A0A2M6ZQM9-F1
#
_cell.length_a   1.000
_cell.length_b   1.000
_cell.length_c   1.000
_cell.angle_alpha   90.00
_cell.angle_beta   90.00
_cell.angle_gamma   90.00
#
_symmetry.space_group_name_H-M   'P 1'
#
loop_
_entity.id
_entity.type
_entity.pdbx_description
1 polymer ?
#
loop_
_entity_poly.entity_id
_entity_poly.type
_entity_poly.pdbx_seq_one_letter_code
_entity_poly.pdbx_strand_id
1 'polypeptide(L)'
;MNLSSMSKQFAAEILLFLAENEEFDSVESLLDNEISSEEVRNLLREVSSGLMQEALDDLKKKKSGRKNDPYISKQAKVILSHLTPHEENSLLEIFGVSEKS
;
A
#
# COMPACT_ATOMS: atom_id res chain seq x y z
N MET A 1 -5.36 2.07 -18.50
CA MET A 1 -5.11 1.66 -17.10
C MET A 1 -5.79 2.68 -16.20
N ASN A 2 -6.64 2.28 -15.25
CA ASN A 2 -7.33 3.23 -14.39
C ASN A 2 -6.51 3.43 -13.11
N LEU A 3 -5.94 4.63 -12.91
CA LEU A 3 -5.08 4.95 -11.77
C LEU A 3 -5.77 4.70 -10.42
N SER A 4 -7.10 4.86 -10.36
CA SER A 4 -7.89 4.62 -9.15
C SER A 4 -8.02 3.15 -8.75
N SER A 5 -7.64 2.22 -9.63
CA SER A 5 -7.65 0.78 -9.37
C SER A 5 -6.29 0.21 -8.95
N MET A 6 -5.24 1.04 -8.92
CA MET A 6 -3.90 0.59 -8.54
C MET A 6 -3.79 0.38 -7.02
N SER A 7 -3.00 -0.62 -6.62
CA SER A 7 -2.63 -0.78 -5.22
C SER A 7 -1.76 0.40 -4.77
N LYS A 8 -1.89 0.80 -3.50
CA LYS A 8 -1.08 1.87 -2.90
C LYS A 8 0.43 1.59 -3.02
N GLN A 9 0.81 0.32 -2.89
CA GLN A 9 2.20 -0.11 -3.06
C GLN A 9 2.71 0.13 -4.48
N PHE A 10 1.93 -0.25 -5.49
CA PHE A 10 2.32 -0.04 -6.88
C PHE A 10 2.35 1.45 -7.25
N ALA A 11 1.42 2.25 -6.71
CA ALA A 11 1.46 3.71 -6.85
C ALA A 11 2.72 4.31 -6.21
N ALA A 12 3.11 3.86 -5.01
CA ALA A 12 4.34 4.29 -4.35
C ALA A 12 5.59 3.97 -5.19
N GLU A 13 5.66 2.76 -5.76
CA GLU A 13 6.78 2.35 -6.62
C GLU A 13 6.91 3.21 -7.89
N ILE A 14 5.79 3.54 -8.55
CA ILE A 14 5.81 4.43 -9.71
C ILE A 14 6.31 5.82 -9.31
N LEU A 15 5.78 6.40 -8.23
CA LEU A 15 6.18 7.74 -7.79
C LEU A 15 7.67 7.79 -7.41
N LEU A 16 8.18 6.75 -6.76
CA LEU A 16 9.60 6.63 -6.44
C LEU A 16 10.45 6.52 -7.71
N PHE A 17 10.03 5.68 -8.65
CA PHE A 17 10.71 5.52 -9.94
C PHE A 17 10.82 6.85 -10.70
N LEU A 18 9.72 7.61 -10.79
CA LEU A 18 9.72 8.92 -11.43
C LEU A 18 10.65 9.90 -10.70
N ALA A 19 10.63 9.92 -9.37
CA ALA A 19 11.50 10.79 -8.58
C ALA A 19 13.00 10.50 -8.75
N GLU A 20 13.37 9.25 -9.06
CA GLU A 20 14.76 8.81 -9.20
C GLU A 20 15.29 8.91 -10.64
N ASN A 21 14.41 8.79 -11.64
CA ASN A 21 14.83 8.59 -13.03
C ASN A 21 14.40 9.71 -13.98
N GLU A 22 13.53 10.62 -13.56
CA GLU A 22 13.00 11.69 -14.42
C GLU A 22 13.69 13.04 -14.17
N GLU A 23 13.92 13.78 -15.26
CA GLU A 23 14.70 15.02 -15.26
C GLU A 23 13.87 16.24 -14.85
N PHE A 24 12.55 16.24 -15.12
CA PHE A 24 11.61 17.32 -14.77
C PHE A 24 12.00 18.71 -15.30
N ASP A 25 12.81 18.80 -16.35
CA ASP A 25 13.36 20.07 -16.89
C ASP A 25 12.28 21.11 -17.25
N SER A 26 11.09 20.66 -17.66
CA SER A 26 9.99 21.55 -18.02
C SER A 26 9.29 22.18 -16.82
N VAL A 27 9.46 21.63 -15.60
CA VAL A 27 8.73 22.07 -14.39
C VAL A 27 9.02 23.52 -14.06
N GLU A 28 10.30 23.92 -14.08
CA GLU A 28 10.72 25.29 -13.75
C GLU A 28 10.10 26.31 -14.72
N SER A 29 10.03 25.95 -16.00
CA SER A 29 9.40 26.80 -17.03
C SER A 29 7.88 26.85 -16.96
N LEU A 30 7.22 25.75 -16.53
CA LEU A 30 5.77 25.64 -16.47
C LEU A 30 5.17 26.23 -15.19
N LEU A 31 5.98 26.36 -14.14
CA LEU A 31 5.58 26.84 -12.82
C LEU A 31 6.25 28.18 -12.47
N ASP A 32 6.66 28.96 -13.48
CA ASP A 32 7.26 30.29 -13.31
C ASP A 32 8.42 30.35 -12.29
N ASN A 33 9.21 29.26 -12.18
CA ASN A 33 10.26 29.05 -11.18
C ASN A 33 9.81 29.09 -9.71
N GLU A 34 8.51 28.95 -9.42
CA GLU A 34 7.99 28.83 -8.06
C GLU A 34 8.34 27.48 -7.43
N ILE A 35 8.54 26.45 -8.24
CA ILE A 35 8.92 25.10 -7.82
C ILE A 35 10.04 24.60 -8.74
N SER A 36 11.14 24.18 -8.12
CA SER A 36 12.29 23.56 -8.79
C SER A 36 12.05 22.08 -9.12
N SER A 37 12.78 21.59 -10.12
CA SER A 37 12.83 20.16 -10.45
C SER A 37 13.15 19.27 -9.25
N GLU A 38 14.07 19.72 -8.38
CA GLU A 38 14.46 19.00 -7.17
C GLU A 38 13.36 18.99 -6.10
N GLU A 39 12.59 20.08 -5.96
CA GLU A 39 11.43 20.11 -5.05
C GLU A 39 10.34 19.13 -5.50
N VAL A 40 10.10 19.00 -6.81
CA VAL A 40 9.18 17.98 -7.35
C VAL A 40 9.67 16.57 -7.03
N ARG A 41 10.96 16.27 -7.23
CA ARG A 41 11.52 14.95 -6.87
C ARG A 41 11.36 14.66 -5.39
N ASN A 42 11.63 15.63 -4.53
CA ASN A 42 11.49 15.47 -3.09
C ASN A 42 10.03 15.24 -2.69
N LEU A 43 9.08 15.96 -3.30
CA LEU A 43 7.65 15.74 -3.08
C LEU A 43 7.23 14.33 -3.50
N LEU A 44 7.68 13.85 -4.67
CA LEU A 44 7.38 12.49 -5.13
C LEU A 44 7.97 11.41 -4.20
N ARG A 45 9.18 11.61 -3.67
CA ARG A 45 9.78 10.73 -2.65
C ARG A 45 9.01 10.72 -1.33
N GLU A 46 8.52 11.88 -0.90
CA GLU A 46 7.73 11.99 0.32
C GLU A 46 6.38 11.28 0.16
N VAL A 47 5.68 11.54 -0.94
CA VAL A 47 4.38 10.92 -1.22
C VAL A 47 4.50 9.40 -1.40
N SER A 48 5.52 8.92 -2.11
CA SER A 48 5.78 7.48 -2.24
C SER A 48 6.05 6.82 -0.89
N SER A 49 6.86 7.45 -0.03
CA SER A 49 7.12 6.96 1.32
C SER A 49 5.85 6.89 2.17
N GLY A 50 5.01 7.93 2.11
CA GLY A 50 3.72 7.97 2.80
C GLY A 50 2.77 6.87 2.34
N LEU A 51 2.63 6.68 1.03
CA LEU A 51 1.79 5.62 0.45
C LEU A 51 2.27 4.21 0.80
N MET A 52 3.59 4.01 0.82
CA MET A 52 4.17 2.71 1.21
C MET A 52 3.90 2.42 2.69
N GLN A 53 4.04 3.42 3.56
CA GLN A 53 3.73 3.29 4.97
C GLN A 53 2.23 2.98 5.19
N GLU A 54 1.33 3.66 4.48
CA GLU A 54 -0.09 3.36 4.52
C GLU A 54 -0.40 1.94 4.04
N ALA A 55 0.22 1.49 2.95
CA ALA A 55 0.04 0.13 2.46
C ALA A 55 0.45 -0.91 3.51
N LEU A 56 1.57 -0.68 4.20
CA LEU A 56 2.02 -1.53 5.30
C LEU A 56 1.05 -1.49 6.50
N ASP A 57 0.51 -0.33 6.84
CA ASP A 57 -0.41 -0.20 7.96
C ASP A 57 -1.78 -0.81 7.65
N ASP A 58 -2.25 -0.74 6.40
CA ASP A 58 -3.46 -1.44 5.94
C ASP A 58 -3.27 -2.97 6.04
N LEU A 59 -2.08 -3.48 5.68
CA LEU A 59 -1.74 -4.89 5.88
C LEU A 59 -1.72 -5.28 7.36
N LYS A 60 -1.18 -4.44 8.25
CA LYS A 60 -1.17 -4.68 9.70
C LYS A 60 -2.58 -4.63 10.30
N LYS A 61 -3.44 -3.70 9.85
CA LYS A 61 -4.84 -3.59 10.29
C LYS A 61 -5.63 -4.84 9.89
N LYS A 62 -5.47 -5.32 8.65
CA LYS A 62 -6.07 -6.57 8.19
C LYS A 62 -5.65 -7.76 9.08
N LYS A 63 -4.36 -7.86 9.42
CA LYS A 63 -3.86 -8.91 10.35
C LYS A 63 -4.43 -8.78 11.78
N SER A 64 -4.55 -7.56 12.29
CA SER A 64 -5.01 -7.29 13.66
C SER A 64 -6.51 -7.53 13.84
N GLY A 65 -7.34 -7.16 12.87
CA GLY A 65 -8.79 -7.40 12.90
C GLY A 65 -9.14 -8.89 12.95
N ARG A 66 -8.34 -9.74 12.30
CA ARG A 66 -8.59 -11.18 12.17
C ARG A 66 -8.27 -11.99 13.43
N LYS A 67 -7.32 -11.55 14.26
CA LYS A 67 -7.04 -12.19 15.56
C LYS A 67 -8.19 -12.01 16.55
N ASN A 68 -8.93 -10.91 16.44
CA ASN A 68 -10.04 -10.58 17.33
C ASN A 68 -11.41 -10.93 16.76
N ASP A 69 -11.47 -11.62 15.61
CA ASP A 69 -12.74 -12.04 15.02
C ASP A 69 -13.47 -13.03 15.96
N PRO A 70 -14.71 -12.71 16.40
CA PRO A 70 -15.50 -13.57 17.27
C PRO A 70 -16.08 -14.80 16.55
N TYR A 71 -16.12 -14.79 15.22
CA TYR A 71 -16.64 -15.89 14.39
C TYR A 71 -15.59 -16.96 14.09
N ILE A 72 -14.31 -16.68 14.35
CA ILE A 72 -13.22 -17.66 14.21
C ILE A 72 -13.04 -18.40 15.54
N SER A 73 -13.24 -19.72 15.51
CA SER A 73 -13.06 -20.58 16.68
C SER A 73 -11.61 -20.58 17.19
N LYS A 74 -11.42 -20.89 18.49
CA LYS A 74 -10.07 -20.96 19.08
C LYS A 74 -9.17 -21.96 18.36
N GLN A 75 -9.71 -23.10 17.92
CA GLN A 75 -8.94 -24.08 17.15
C GLN A 75 -8.53 -23.54 15.77
N ALA A 76 -9.44 -22.85 15.09
CA ALA A 76 -9.13 -22.23 13.81
C ALA A 76 -8.03 -21.16 13.96
N LYS A 77 -8.05 -20.33 15.01
CA LYS A 77 -6.96 -19.36 15.29
C LYS A 77 -5.60 -20.02 15.48
N VAL A 78 -5.54 -21.19 16.11
CA VAL A 78 -4.30 -21.97 16.27
C VAL A 78 -3.81 -22.49 14.91
N ILE A 79 -4.70 -22.99 14.06
CA ILE A 79 -4.33 -23.45 12.72
C ILE A 79 -3.81 -22.27 11.88
N LEU A 80 -4.54 -21.14 11.87
CA LEU A 80 -4.14 -19.94 11.14
C LEU A 80 -2.79 -19.39 11.62
N SER A 81 -2.44 -19.53 12.90
CA SER A 81 -1.15 -19.05 13.42
C SER A 81 0.07 -19.83 12.92
N HIS A 82 -0.14 -20.99 12.28
CA HIS A 82 0.93 -21.82 11.71
C HIS A 82 1.10 -21.61 10.20
N LEU A 83 0.21 -20.83 9.57
CA LEU A 83 0.23 -20.55 8.15
C LEU A 83 1.09 -19.33 7.84
N THR A 84 1.62 -19.29 6.61
CA THR A 84 2.18 -18.04 6.09
C THR A 84 1.06 -17.02 5.88
N PRO A 85 1.37 -15.71 5.91
CA PRO A 85 0.36 -14.67 5.69
C PRO A 85 -0.40 -14.82 4.36
N HIS A 86 0.23 -15.37 3.33
CA HIS A 86 -0.42 -15.62 2.04
C HIS A 86 -1.44 -16.75 2.14
N GLU A 87 -1.08 -17.89 2.73
CA GLU A 87 -1.98 -19.04 2.90
C GLU A 87 -3.15 -18.71 3.81
N GLU A 88 -2.90 -17.98 4.90
CA GLU A 88 -3.95 -17.48 5.79
C GLU A 88 -4.95 -16.61 5.02
N ASN A 89 -4.46 -15.67 4.20
CA ASN A 89 -5.32 -14.80 3.39
C ASN A 89 -6.16 -15.59 2.39
N SER A 90 -5.53 -16.50 1.63
CA SER A 90 -6.24 -17.30 0.64
C SER A 90 -7.31 -18.18 1.27
N LEU A 91 -7.04 -18.78 2.43
CA LEU A 91 -8.03 -19.58 3.15
C LEU A 91 -9.20 -18.71 3.64
N LEU A 92 -8.92 -17.58 4.27
CA LEU A 92 -9.98 -16.69 4.78
C LEU A 92 -10.84 -16.08 3.67
N GLU A 93 -10.28 -15.82 2.49
CA GLU A 93 -11.03 -15.41 1.30
C GLU A 93 -11.93 -16.54 0.78
N ILE A 94 -11.40 -17.76 0.66
CA ILE A 94 -12.17 -18.94 0.24
C ILE A 94 -13.36 -19.21 1.18
N PHE A 95 -13.17 -19.02 2.49
CA PHE A 95 -14.24 -19.22 3.47
C PHE A 95 -15.16 -18.01 3.66
N GLY A 96 -14.97 -16.91 2.89
CA GLY A 96 -15.82 -15.72 2.98
C GLY A 96 -15.72 -14.98 4.32
N VAL A 97 -14.68 -15.25 5.11
CA VAL A 97 -14.44 -14.60 6.42
C VAL A 97 -13.75 -13.24 6.23
N SER A 98 -13.15 -13.00 5.05
CA SER A 98 -12.48 -11.74 4.75
C SER A 98 -13.43 -10.59 4.32
N GLU A 99 -14.74 -10.84 4.16
CA GLU A 99 -15.72 -9.81 3.80
C GLU A 99 -16.90 -9.77 4.77
N LYS A 100 -16.81 -8.87 5.76
CA LYS A 100 -17.98 -8.14 6.28
C LYS A 100 -17.51 -6.80 6.85
N SER A 101 -17.79 -5.77 6.05
CA SER A 101 -17.95 -4.33 6.33
C SER A 101 -17.19 -3.72 7.50
#